data_AF-A0A1W9UXB8-F1
#
_entry.id   AF-A0A1W9UXB8-F1
#
_cell.length_a   1.000
_cell.length_b   1.000
_cell.length_c   1.000
_cell.angle_alpha   90.00
_cell.angle_beta   90.00
_cell.angle_gamma   90.00
#
_symmetry.space_group_name_H-M   'P 1'
#
loop_
_entity.id
_entity.type
_entity.pdbx_description
1 polymer ?
#
loop_
_entity_poly.entity_id
_entity_poly.type
_entity_poly.pdbx_seq_one_letter_code
_entity_poly.pdbx_strand_id
1 'polypeptide(L)'
;MTKHLPKFLFIGLLLLLGVLVAGCQIERETIASVPPTPTVAAAIQPKYPEVAPTPTPGTRNFPLAAPTLLPAAARPSSQNCIDCHTDLEALKNTAEVVEKAESKSEGEG
;
A
#
# COMPACT_ATOMS: atom_id res chain seq x y z
N MET A 1 -48.38 -27.60 26.06
CA MET A 1 -47.81 -26.30 25.63
C MET A 1 -47.74 -26.22 24.10
N THR A 2 -48.87 -26.29 23.38
CA THR A 2 -48.88 -26.41 21.90
C THR A 2 -49.76 -25.37 21.19
N LYS A 3 -50.48 -24.51 21.93
CA LYS A 3 -51.44 -23.55 21.36
C LYS A 3 -50.82 -22.31 20.71
N HIS A 4 -49.51 -22.09 20.87
CA HIS A 4 -48.80 -20.93 20.33
C HIS A 4 -47.96 -21.24 19.08
N LEU A 5 -47.69 -22.51 18.80
CA LEU A 5 -46.89 -22.95 17.66
C LEU A 5 -47.40 -22.41 16.29
N PRO A 6 -48.72 -22.40 15.99
CA PRO A 6 -49.17 -21.89 14.70
C PRO A 6 -49.02 -20.37 14.58
N LYS A 7 -49.09 -19.63 15.70
CA LYS A 7 -48.95 -18.16 15.71
C LYS A 7 -47.52 -17.76 15.39
N PHE A 8 -46.54 -18.45 15.98
CA PHE A 8 -45.13 -18.19 15.68
C PHE A 8 -44.77 -18.55 14.24
N LEU A 9 -45.35 -19.63 13.69
CA LEU A 9 -45.16 -20.01 12.30
C LEU A 9 -45.74 -18.98 11.32
N PHE A 10 -46.92 -18.43 11.62
CA PHE A 10 -47.52 -17.35 10.83
C PHE A 10 -46.70 -16.05 10.87
N ILE A 11 -46.20 -15.67 12.05
CA ILE A 11 -45.35 -14.47 12.20
C ILE A 11 -44.05 -14.66 11.41
N GLY A 12 -43.43 -15.84 11.49
CA GLY A 12 -42.22 -16.16 10.72
C GLY A 12 -42.46 -16.12 9.21
N LEU A 13 -43.58 -16.66 8.73
CA LEU A 13 -43.94 -16.62 7.31
C LEU A 13 -44.15 -15.19 6.80
N LEU A 14 -44.82 -14.34 7.59
CA LEU A 14 -45.03 -12.92 7.24
C LEU A 14 -43.72 -12.13 7.19
N LEU A 15 -42.82 -12.39 8.15
CA LEU A 15 -41.48 -11.79 8.15
C LEU A 15 -40.67 -12.21 6.91
N LEU A 16 -40.67 -13.50 6.58
CA LEU A 16 -39.97 -14.03 5.42
C LEU A 16 -40.48 -13.37 4.12
N LEU A 17 -41.80 -13.27 3.99
CA LEU A 17 -42.45 -12.66 2.82
C LEU A 17 -42.09 -11.16 2.71
N GLY A 18 -42.07 -10.44 3.83
CA GLY A 18 -41.66 -9.04 3.87
C GLY A 18 -40.22 -8.81 3.42
N VAL A 19 -39.28 -9.65 3.88
CA VAL A 19 -37.86 -9.56 3.50
C VAL A 19 -37.67 -9.85 2.01
N LEU A 20 -38.37 -10.85 1.46
CA LEU A 20 -38.32 -11.19 0.03
C LEU A 20 -38.81 -10.03 -0.85
N VAL A 21 -39.91 -9.38 -0.47
CA VAL A 21 -40.46 -8.25 -1.25
C VAL A 21 -39.57 -7.01 -1.16
N ALA A 22 -39.03 -6.70 0.02
CA ALA A 22 -38.14 -5.57 0.21
C ALA A 22 -36.78 -5.76 -0.49
N GLY A 23 -36.26 -6.99 -0.49
CA GLY A 23 -34.97 -7.31 -1.11
C GLY A 23 -34.98 -7.29 -2.64
N CYS A 24 -36.12 -7.55 -3.28
CA CYS A 24 -36.24 -7.52 -4.75
C CYS A 24 -36.27 -6.10 -5.35
N GLN A 25 -36.56 -5.07 -4.54
CA GLN A 25 -36.64 -3.67 -4.98
C GLN A 25 -35.40 -2.86 -4.59
N ILE A 26 -34.33 -3.52 -4.16
CA ILE A 26 -33.03 -2.86 -4.00
C ILE A 26 -32.53 -2.57 -5.41
N GLU A 27 -32.94 -1.40 -5.92
CA GLU A 27 -32.47 -0.79 -7.14
C GLU A 27 -30.94 -0.74 -7.05
N ARG A 28 -30.27 -1.63 -7.79
CA ARG A 28 -28.81 -1.64 -7.85
C ARG A 28 -28.40 -0.29 -8.42
N GLU A 29 -27.73 0.52 -7.61
CA GLU A 29 -27.05 1.72 -8.09
C GLU A 29 -26.17 1.31 -9.28
N THR A 30 -26.59 1.73 -10.47
CA THR A 30 -25.85 1.45 -11.69
C THR A 30 -24.55 2.23 -11.59
N ILE A 31 -23.43 1.51 -11.48
CA ILE A 31 -22.11 2.12 -11.41
C ILE A 31 -21.95 2.97 -12.68
N ALA A 32 -21.92 4.29 -12.51
CA ALA A 32 -21.80 5.21 -13.62
C ALA A 32 -20.49 4.95 -14.36
N SER A 33 -20.56 4.80 -15.68
CA SER A 33 -19.39 4.62 -16.51
C SER A 33 -18.54 5.89 -16.47
N VAL A 34 -17.34 5.80 -15.92
CA VAL A 34 -16.36 6.90 -15.92
C VAL A 34 -15.61 6.88 -17.25
N PRO A 35 -15.50 8.02 -17.96
CA PRO A 35 -14.74 8.09 -19.20
C PRO A 35 -13.24 7.83 -18.96
N PRO A 36 -12.50 7.25 -19.92
CA PRO A 36 -11.08 6.98 -19.76
C PRO A 36 -10.28 8.28 -19.63
N THR A 37 -9.37 8.33 -18.64
CA THR A 37 -8.43 9.43 -18.46
C THR A 37 -7.44 9.47 -19.62
N PRO A 38 -7.23 10.63 -20.29
CA PRO A 38 -6.27 10.73 -21.38
C PRO A 38 -4.84 10.59 -20.86
N THR A 39 -4.08 9.65 -21.43
CA THR A 39 -2.64 9.50 -21.18
C THR A 39 -1.88 10.56 -21.97
N VAL A 40 -1.11 11.41 -21.26
CA VAL A 40 -0.20 12.36 -21.90
C VAL A 40 1.00 11.60 -22.47
N ALA A 41 1.20 11.69 -23.79
CA ALA A 41 2.39 11.13 -24.43
C ALA A 41 3.64 11.88 -23.95
N ALA A 42 4.64 11.15 -23.44
CA ALA A 42 5.92 11.74 -23.06
C ALA A 42 6.63 12.29 -24.31
N ALA A 43 7.18 13.50 -24.18
CA ALA A 43 8.01 14.08 -25.23
C ALA A 43 9.27 13.22 -25.43
N ILE A 44 9.56 12.88 -26.69
CA ILE A 44 10.80 12.18 -27.06
C ILE A 44 11.95 13.14 -26.81
N GLN A 45 12.77 12.84 -25.81
CA GLN A 45 14.01 13.58 -25.56
C GLN A 45 14.97 13.36 -26.74
N PRO A 46 15.68 14.39 -27.22
CA PRO A 46 16.70 14.22 -28.25
C PRO A 46 17.76 13.23 -27.76
N LYS A 47 18.05 12.21 -28.57
CA LYS A 47 19.11 11.23 -28.27
C LYS A 47 20.45 11.98 -28.27
N TYR A 48 21.08 12.07 -27.09
CA TYR A 48 22.43 12.63 -26.96
C TYR A 48 23.39 11.77 -27.80
N PRO A 49 24.40 12.37 -28.47
CA PRO A 49 25.40 11.59 -29.19
C PRO A 49 26.06 10.60 -28.22
N GLU A 50 26.08 9.33 -28.62
CA GLU A 50 26.66 8.27 -27.83
C GLU A 50 28.17 8.47 -27.74
N VAL A 51 28.65 8.84 -26.56
CA VAL A 51 30.09 8.97 -26.30
C VAL A 51 30.67 7.56 -26.22
N ALA A 52 31.67 7.26 -27.06
CA ALA A 52 32.36 5.98 -27.02
C ALA A 52 32.84 5.69 -25.58
N PRO A 53 32.64 4.46 -25.07
CA PRO A 53 33.05 4.12 -23.72
C PRO A 53 34.56 4.32 -23.57
N THR A 54 34.95 5.04 -22.53
CA THR A 54 36.37 5.12 -22.15
C THR A 54 36.87 3.70 -21.86
N PRO A 55 38.04 3.29 -22.39
CA PRO A 55 38.57 1.97 -22.09
C PRO A 55 38.72 1.81 -20.58
N THR A 56 38.11 0.74 -20.04
CA THR A 56 38.23 0.38 -18.64
C THR A 56 39.70 0.18 -18.31
N PRO A 57 40.28 0.87 -17.30
CA PRO A 57 41.63 0.60 -16.84
C PRO A 57 41.76 -0.89 -16.53
N GLY A 58 42.82 -1.52 -17.03
CA GLY A 58 43.07 -2.95 -16.82
C GLY A 58 42.92 -3.34 -15.35
N THR A 59 42.34 -4.51 -15.11
CA THR A 59 42.07 -5.04 -13.77
C THR A 59 43.31 -4.90 -12.90
N ARG A 60 43.19 -4.18 -11.78
CA ARG A 60 44.24 -4.11 -10.77
C ARG A 60 44.60 -5.54 -10.37
N ASN A 61 45.90 -5.83 -10.26
CA ASN A 61 46.41 -7.15 -9.89
C ASN A 61 45.78 -7.60 -8.56
N PHE A 62 44.90 -8.60 -8.63
CA PHE A 62 44.36 -9.29 -7.47
C PHE A 62 45.30 -10.45 -7.10
N PRO A 63 45.40 -10.80 -5.80
CA PRO A 63 44.63 -10.26 -4.68
C PRO A 63 45.15 -8.91 -4.15
N LEU A 64 44.24 -7.99 -3.85
CA LEU A 64 44.56 -6.76 -3.12
C LEU A 64 45.01 -7.13 -1.69
N ALA A 65 46.02 -6.45 -1.17
CA ALA A 65 46.43 -6.61 0.23
C ALA A 65 45.27 -6.26 1.17
N ALA A 66 45.09 -7.05 2.24
CA ALA A 66 44.05 -6.80 3.23
C ALA A 66 44.28 -5.42 3.89
N PRO A 67 43.23 -4.61 4.11
CA PRO A 67 43.35 -3.35 4.82
C PRO A 67 43.95 -3.57 6.21
N THR A 68 45.00 -2.83 6.55
CA THR A 68 45.53 -2.80 7.91
C THR A 68 44.51 -2.08 8.81
N LEU A 69 43.94 -2.81 9.79
CA LEU A 69 43.06 -2.21 10.78
C LEU A 69 43.90 -1.28 11.68
N LEU A 70 43.82 0.02 11.43
CA LEU A 70 44.17 1.04 12.42
C LEU A 70 43.22 0.89 13.62
N PRO A 71 43.64 1.25 14.85
CA PRO A 71 42.75 1.28 16.00
C PRO A 71 41.51 2.08 15.64
N ALA A 72 40.34 1.43 15.69
CA ALA A 72 39.09 2.07 15.33
C ALA A 72 38.93 3.33 16.19
N ALA A 73 38.83 4.50 15.55
CA ALA A 73 38.32 5.68 16.23
C ALA A 73 36.99 5.31 16.90
N ALA A 74 36.75 5.86 18.09
CA ALA A 74 35.54 5.59 18.86
C ALA A 74 34.32 5.65 17.94
N ARG A 75 33.48 4.60 17.97
CA ARG A 75 32.30 4.55 17.11
C ARG A 75 31.48 5.82 17.32
N PRO A 76 31.08 6.53 16.25
CA PRO A 76 30.19 7.66 16.39
C PRO A 76 28.92 7.22 17.11
N SER A 77 28.39 8.09 17.95
CA SER A 77 27.16 7.80 18.68
C SER A 77 26.02 7.54 17.68
N SER A 78 25.05 6.72 18.07
CA SER A 78 23.85 6.48 17.25
C SER A 78 23.06 7.77 16.99
N GLN A 79 23.29 8.83 17.77
CA GLN A 79 22.69 10.14 17.55
C GLN A 79 23.19 10.79 16.25
N ASN A 80 24.48 10.62 15.92
CA ASN A 80 25.03 11.15 14.66
C ASN A 80 24.37 10.48 13.43
N CYS A 81 23.92 9.23 13.57
CA CYS A 81 23.19 8.54 12.50
C CYS A 81 21.81 9.15 12.29
N ILE A 82 21.13 9.54 13.37
CA ILE A 82 19.83 10.23 13.31
C ILE A 82 20.04 11.60 12.66
N ASP A 83 20.99 12.38 13.18
CA ASP A 83 21.23 13.75 12.73
C ASP A 83 21.68 13.83 11.25
N CYS A 84 22.42 12.84 10.73
CA CYS A 84 22.88 12.82 9.33
C CYS A 84 21.94 12.12 8.35
N HIS A 85 21.13 11.14 8.78
CA HIS A 85 20.39 10.28 7.84
C HIS A 85 18.87 10.40 7.93
N THR A 86 18.30 10.95 9.02
CA THR A 86 16.85 11.01 9.14
C THR A 86 16.37 12.16 10.01
N ASP A 87 15.41 12.93 9.51
CA ASP A 87 14.69 13.91 10.31
C ASP A 87 13.82 13.19 11.36
N LEU A 88 14.23 13.26 12.62
CA LEU A 88 13.55 12.65 13.76
C LEU A 88 12.12 13.20 13.94
N GLU A 89 11.89 14.45 13.56
CA GLU A 89 10.57 15.08 13.64
C GLU A 89 9.65 14.50 12.56
N ALA A 90 10.17 14.30 11.34
CA ALA A 90 9.45 13.61 10.28
C ALA A 90 9.05 12.18 10.68
N LEU A 91 9.94 11.43 11.35
CA LEU A 91 9.62 10.09 11.86
C LEU A 91 8.49 10.10 12.88
N LYS A 92 8.53 11.03 13.84
CA LYS A 92 7.48 11.15 14.88
C LYS A 92 6.13 11.52 14.25
N ASN A 93 6.13 12.42 13.28
CA ASN A 93 4.92 12.84 12.57
C ASN A 93 4.31 11.69 11.75
N THR A 94 5.13 10.79 11.19
CA THR A 94 4.62 9.58 10.52
C THR A 94 4.14 8.48 11.47
N ALA A 95 4.64 8.45 12.71
CA ALA A 95 4.23 7.47 13.71
C ALA A 95 2.89 7.82 14.38
N GLU A 96 2.51 9.11 14.39
CA GLU A 96 1.21 9.59 14.87
C GLU A 96 0.08 9.47 13.84
N VAL A 97 0.29 8.80 12.70
CA VAL A 97 -0.79 8.51 11.76
C VAL A 97 -1.84 7.67 12.46
N VAL A 98 -2.88 8.36 12.92
CA VAL A 98 -4.10 7.78 13.48
C VAL A 98 -4.56 6.73 12.50
N GLU A 99 -4.45 5.47 12.91
CA GLU A 99 -5.03 4.31 12.25
C GLU A 99 -6.51 4.62 12.04
N LYS A 100 -6.85 5.16 10.87
CA LYS A 100 -8.22 5.36 10.47
C LYS A 100 -8.73 3.96 10.24
N ALA A 101 -9.45 3.44 11.23
CA ALA A 101 -9.99 2.09 11.24
C ALA A 101 -10.49 1.72 9.84
N GLU A 102 -9.69 0.92 9.13
CA GLU A 102 -10.10 0.39 7.85
C GLU A 102 -11.20 -0.60 8.17
N SER A 103 -12.44 -0.23 7.87
CA SER A 103 -13.54 -1.17 7.87
C SER A 103 -13.24 -2.17 6.76
N LYS A 104 -12.67 -3.32 7.15
CA LYS A 104 -12.58 -4.51 6.31
C LYS A 104 -13.97 -4.82 5.78
N SER A 105 -14.27 -4.36 4.57
CA SER A 105 -15.31 -4.96 3.76
C SER A 105 -14.69 -6.23 3.21
N GLU A 106 -14.83 -7.33 3.95
CA GLU A 106 -14.48 -8.67 3.52
C GLU A 106 -15.34 -8.97 2.30
N GLY A 107 -14.83 -8.63 1.11
CA GLY A 107 -15.52 -8.83 -0.15
C GLY A 107 -15.71 -10.31 -0.39
N GLU A 108 -16.92 -10.80 -0.15
CA GLU A 108 -17.42 -12.04 -0.73
C GLU A 108 -17.94 -11.70 -2.14
N GLY A 109 -17.15 -12.08 -3.15
CA GLY A 109 -17.50 -12.07 -4.57
C GLY A 109 -17.15 -13.40 -5.20
#